data_AF-A0A9D6K2N0-F1
#
_entry.id   AF-A0A9D6K2N0-F1
#
_cell.length_a   1.000
_cell.length_b   1.000
_cell.length_c   1.000
_cell.angle_alpha   90.00
_cell.angle_beta   90.00
_cell.angle_gamma   90.00
#
_symmetry.space_group_name_H-M   'P 1'
#
loop_
_entity.id
_entity.type
_entity.pdbx_description
1 polymer ?
#
loop_
_entity_poly.entity_id
_entity_poly.type
_entity_poly.pdbx_seq_one_letter_code
_entity_poly.pdbx_strand_id
1 'polypeptide(L)'
;DYPREYYIDGYSAKHPRGALREMDFVKNKLGVELQFGKYAFMVYNVCAKMTIFKNLGHITEGVEIVPVKEIAESMSTGVSYFEQFVWDLKNRGTSNNDIPVLILGITA
;
A
#
# COMPACT_ATOMS: atom_id res chain seq x y z
N ASP A 1 6.26 17.98 6.41
CA ASP A 1 7.24 17.59 7.45
C ASP A 1 6.61 16.63 8.44
N TYR A 2 7.44 15.94 9.24
CA TYR A 2 6.94 15.05 10.30
C TYR A 2 6.37 15.87 11.48
N PRO A 3 5.18 15.50 12.00
CA PRO A 3 4.59 16.17 13.15
C PRO A 3 5.46 15.97 14.40
N ARG A 4 5.55 17.00 15.24
CA ARG A 4 6.35 17.03 16.49
C ARG A 4 5.49 17.18 17.74
N GLU A 5 4.22 17.56 17.57
CA GLU A 5 3.23 17.73 18.63
C GLU A 5 2.94 16.46 19.42
N TYR A 6 3.36 15.29 18.91
CA TYR A 6 3.22 14.00 19.58
C TYR A 6 4.46 13.59 20.39
N TYR A 7 5.51 14.41 20.41
CA TYR A 7 6.71 14.12 21.20
C TYR A 7 6.50 14.49 22.66
N ILE A 8 7.08 13.70 23.57
CA ILE A 8 7.10 14.04 24.99
C ILE A 8 7.96 15.29 25.23
N ASP A 9 7.61 16.04 26.27
CA ASP A 9 8.37 17.22 26.69
C ASP A 9 9.85 16.87 26.94
N GLY A 10 10.75 17.69 26.41
CA GLY A 10 12.20 17.51 26.52
C GLY A 10 12.83 16.57 25.48
N TYR A 11 12.04 15.86 24.66
CA TYR A 11 12.59 15.06 23.56
C TYR A 11 12.79 15.90 22.28
N SER A 12 14.02 15.95 21.79
CA SER A 12 14.38 16.64 20.55
C SER A 12 14.88 15.64 19.52
N ALA A 13 14.06 15.34 18.50
CA ALA A 13 14.48 14.46 17.42
C ALA A 13 15.47 15.15 16.47
N LYS A 14 16.48 14.39 16.02
CA LYS A 14 17.30 14.79 14.87
C LYS A 14 16.38 14.98 13.66
N HIS A 15 16.60 16.05 12.91
CA HIS A 15 15.69 16.49 11.83
C HIS A 15 15.58 15.41 10.74
N PRO A 16 14.48 14.65 10.66
CA PRO A 16 14.26 13.74 9.55
C PRO A 16 13.88 14.59 8.34
N ARG A 17 14.69 14.55 7.28
CA ARG A 17 14.41 15.32 6.06
C ARG A 17 13.37 14.58 5.22
N GLY A 18 12.18 15.17 5.11
CA GLY A 18 11.13 14.78 4.16
C GLY A 18 10.47 13.44 4.47
N ALA A 19 9.13 13.42 4.46
CA ALA A 19 8.39 12.16 4.46
C ALA A 19 8.34 11.62 3.02
N LEU A 20 9.46 11.08 2.53
CA LEU A 20 9.54 10.54 1.17
C LEU A 20 8.71 9.27 1.07
N ARG A 21 7.80 9.24 0.10
CA ARG A 21 7.10 8.04 -0.33
C ARG A 21 7.07 8.04 -1.84
N GLU A 22 7.26 6.86 -2.42
CA GLU A 22 7.23 6.65 -3.86
C GLU A 22 6.12 5.65 -4.20
N MET A 23 5.62 5.78 -5.42
CA MET A 23 4.60 4.93 -6.02
C MET A 23 5.14 4.49 -7.37
N ASP A 24 5.00 3.19 -7.69
CA ASP A 24 5.69 2.61 -8.85
C ASP A 24 5.28 3.31 -10.15
N PHE A 25 3.97 3.53 -10.33
CA PHE A 25 3.45 4.25 -11.49
C PHE A 25 2.30 5.18 -11.09
N VAL A 26 2.30 6.38 -11.68
CA VAL A 26 1.19 7.34 -11.58
C VAL A 26 0.90 7.89 -12.96
N LYS A 27 -0.36 7.77 -13.41
CA LYS A 27 -0.81 8.36 -14.68
C LYS A 27 -2.28 8.73 -14.56
N ASN A 28 -2.65 9.94 -15.01
CA ASN A 28 -4.05 10.41 -15.01
C ASN A 28 -4.77 10.23 -13.67
N LYS A 29 -4.09 10.52 -12.55
CA LYS A 29 -4.61 10.30 -11.17
C LYS A 29 -4.89 8.84 -10.81
N LEU A 30 -4.42 7.87 -11.58
CA LEU A 30 -4.42 6.46 -11.21
C LEU A 30 -3.03 6.08 -10.67
N GLY A 31 -2.99 5.56 -9.44
CA GLY A 31 -1.80 4.96 -8.85
C GLY A 31 -1.74 3.47 -9.16
N VAL A 32 -0.57 2.94 -9.49
CA VAL A 32 -0.37 1.51 -9.72
C VAL A 32 0.84 1.03 -8.93
N GLU A 33 0.67 -0.13 -8.30
CA GLU A 33 1.68 -0.81 -7.49
C GLU A 33 1.83 -2.25 -7.98
N LEU A 34 3.07 -2.71 -8.11
CA LEU A 34 3.39 -4.08 -8.46
C LEU A 34 3.99 -4.78 -7.24
N GLN A 35 3.25 -5.72 -6.65
CA GLN A 35 3.61 -6.27 -5.35
C GLN A 35 3.81 -7.78 -5.38
N PHE A 36 5.07 -8.18 -5.52
CA PHE A 36 5.56 -9.56 -5.38
C PHE A 36 6.38 -9.77 -4.08
N GLY A 37 6.19 -8.88 -3.11
CA GLY A 37 6.85 -8.92 -1.82
C GLY A 37 6.00 -9.59 -0.73
N LYS A 38 6.30 -9.21 0.52
CA LYS A 38 5.65 -9.77 1.71
C LYS A 38 4.25 -9.19 1.93
N TYR A 39 3.38 -9.99 2.56
CA TYR A 39 1.98 -9.62 2.87
C TYR A 39 1.82 -8.26 3.57
N ALA A 40 2.76 -7.90 4.45
CA ALA A 40 2.72 -6.64 5.19
C ALA A 40 2.73 -5.40 4.26
N PHE A 41 3.35 -5.52 3.08
CA PHE A 41 3.42 -4.43 2.12
C PHE A 41 2.15 -4.27 1.28
N MET A 42 1.38 -5.34 1.06
CA MET A 42 0.11 -5.25 0.33
C MET A 42 -0.93 -4.43 1.10
N VAL A 43 -1.08 -4.70 2.39
CA VAL A 43 -1.93 -3.90 3.28
C VAL A 43 -1.40 -2.47 3.37
N TYR A 44 -0.09 -2.27 3.50
CA TYR A 44 0.49 -0.93 3.50
C TYR A 44 0.18 -0.16 2.21
N ASN A 45 0.35 -0.78 1.05
CA ASN A 45 0.11 -0.16 -0.25
C ASN A 45 -1.34 0.32 -0.38
N VAL A 46 -2.30 -0.59 -0.20
CA VAL A 46 -3.72 -0.29 -0.43
C VAL A 46 -4.32 0.55 0.70
N CYS A 47 -4.07 0.18 1.96
CA CYS A 47 -4.76 0.79 3.09
C CYS A 47 -4.10 2.08 3.59
N ALA A 48 -2.80 2.26 3.37
CA ALA A 48 -2.07 3.43 3.86
C ALA A 48 -1.50 4.28 2.72
N LYS A 49 -0.67 3.72 1.84
CA LYS A 49 0.08 4.48 0.83
C LYS A 49 -0.85 5.14 -0.18
N MET A 50 -1.75 4.39 -0.80
CA MET A 50 -2.73 4.92 -1.76
C MET A 50 -3.63 5.99 -1.13
N THR A 51 -4.10 5.78 0.09
CA THR A 51 -4.86 6.78 0.86
C THR A 51 -4.07 8.07 1.09
N ILE A 52 -2.79 7.97 1.46
CA ILE A 52 -1.90 9.12 1.61
C ILE A 52 -1.76 9.87 0.28
N PHE A 53 -1.49 9.15 -0.82
CA PHE A 53 -1.35 9.77 -2.15
C PHE A 53 -2.64 10.44 -2.63
N LYS A 54 -3.80 9.87 -2.31
CA LYS A 54 -5.10 10.51 -2.57
C LYS A 54 -5.29 11.77 -1.74
N ASN A 55 -4.95 11.74 -0.46
CA ASN A 55 -5.07 12.91 0.41
C ASN A 55 -4.09 14.03 0.02
N LEU A 56 -2.95 13.69 -0.58
CA LEU A 56 -2.01 14.64 -1.20
C LEU A 56 -2.43 15.08 -2.62
N GLY A 57 -3.54 14.55 -3.16
CA GLY A 57 -4.07 14.92 -4.47
C GLY A 57 -3.31 14.32 -5.66
N HIS A 58 -2.46 13.32 -5.46
CA HIS A 58 -1.70 12.67 -6.53
C HIS A 58 -2.54 11.65 -7.31
N ILE A 59 -3.42 10.93 -6.62
CA ILE A 59 -4.30 9.91 -7.20
C ILE A 59 -5.74 10.06 -6.71
N THR A 60 -6.68 9.44 -7.39
CA THR A 60 -8.09 9.31 -6.98
C THR A 60 -8.47 7.83 -6.82
N GLU A 61 -7.82 6.94 -7.57
CA GLU A 61 -7.99 5.50 -7.55
C GLU A 61 -6.65 4.77 -7.62
N GLY A 62 -6.66 3.48 -7.28
CA GLY A 62 -5.48 2.62 -7.29
C GLY A 62 -5.66 1.30 -8.04
N VAL A 63 -4.54 0.70 -8.43
CA VAL A 63 -4.44 -0.70 -8.86
C VAL A 63 -3.28 -1.36 -8.11
N GLU A 64 -3.55 -2.49 -7.47
CA GLU A 64 -2.52 -3.36 -6.89
C GLU A 64 -2.42 -4.63 -7.73
N ILE A 65 -1.27 -4.86 -8.35
CA ILE A 65 -1.00 -6.06 -9.13
C ILE A 65 -0.26 -7.07 -8.26
N VAL A 66 -0.82 -8.27 -8.13
CA VAL A 66 -0.34 -9.32 -7.20
C VAL A 66 -0.34 -10.68 -7.90
N PRO A 67 0.49 -11.65 -7.48
CA PRO A 67 0.46 -12.97 -8.08
C PRO A 67 -0.75 -13.75 -7.53
N VAL A 68 -1.37 -14.61 -8.34
CA VAL A 68 -2.26 -15.64 -7.78
C VAL A 68 -1.46 -16.72 -7.05
N LYS A 69 -2.13 -17.53 -6.23
CA LYS A 69 -1.48 -18.56 -5.42
C LYS A 69 -0.56 -19.47 -6.24
N GLU A 70 -1.00 -19.90 -7.42
CA GLU A 70 -0.24 -20.76 -8.33
C GLU A 70 1.14 -20.19 -8.67
N ILE A 71 1.23 -18.91 -9.05
CA ILE A 71 2.53 -18.27 -9.28
C ILE A 71 3.33 -18.19 -7.98
N ALA A 72 2.70 -17.76 -6.88
CA ALA A 72 3.38 -17.53 -5.61
C ALA A 72 4.02 -18.81 -5.02
N GLU A 73 3.50 -20.00 -5.34
CA GLU A 73 4.09 -21.28 -4.94
C GLU A 73 5.46 -21.56 -5.57
N SER A 74 5.75 -20.94 -6.71
CA SER A 74 7.06 -20.99 -7.37
C SER A 74 8.02 -19.89 -6.90
N MET A 75 7.63 -19.07 -5.93
CA MET A 75 8.39 -17.92 -5.44
C MET A 75 8.98 -18.19 -4.05
N SER A 76 9.77 -17.22 -3.56
CA SER A 76 10.32 -17.25 -2.21
C SER A 76 9.23 -17.36 -1.15
N THR A 77 9.56 -17.98 -0.02
CA THR A 77 8.64 -18.08 1.11
C THR A 77 8.24 -16.69 1.65
N GLY A 78 6.95 -16.56 1.96
CA GLY A 78 6.38 -15.31 2.49
C GLY A 78 5.99 -14.28 1.43
N VAL A 79 6.10 -14.60 0.14
CA VAL A 79 5.43 -13.84 -0.92
C VAL A 79 3.92 -13.99 -0.75
N SER A 80 3.23 -12.87 -0.72
CA SER A 80 1.77 -12.81 -0.63
C SER A 80 1.11 -12.96 -1.99
N TYR A 81 -0.13 -13.42 -1.98
CA TYR A 81 -0.89 -13.75 -3.18
C TYR A 81 -2.31 -13.21 -3.11
N PHE A 82 -2.95 -13.14 -4.27
CA PHE A 82 -4.28 -12.57 -4.50
C PHE A 82 -5.33 -13.07 -3.49
N GLU A 83 -5.44 -14.39 -3.32
CA GLU A 83 -6.47 -15.03 -2.51
C GLU A 83 -6.34 -14.67 -1.04
N GLN A 84 -5.10 -14.65 -0.52
CA GLN A 84 -4.82 -14.19 0.84
C GLN A 84 -5.25 -12.74 1.01
N PHE A 85 -4.95 -11.87 0.04
CA PHE A 85 -5.23 -10.46 0.18
C PHE A 85 -6.70 -10.11 0.09
N VAL A 86 -7.43 -10.76 -0.82
CA VAL A 86 -8.88 -10.63 -0.89
C VAL A 86 -9.51 -11.08 0.41
N TRP A 87 -9.01 -12.16 1.02
CA TRP A 87 -9.46 -12.59 2.34
C TRP A 87 -9.15 -11.53 3.41
N ASP A 88 -7.93 -10.99 3.45
CA ASP A 88 -7.53 -9.96 4.41
C ASP A 88 -8.40 -8.70 4.28
N LEU A 89 -8.60 -8.18 3.05
CA LEU A 89 -9.41 -6.99 2.81
C LEU A 89 -10.89 -7.20 3.16
N LYS A 90 -11.44 -8.38 2.87
CA LYS A 90 -12.81 -8.73 3.27
C LYS A 90 -12.98 -8.74 4.79
N ASN A 91 -12.03 -9.33 5.52
CA ASN A 91 -12.10 -9.42 6.98
C ASN A 91 -11.75 -8.10 7.68
N ARG A 92 -10.87 -7.29 7.08
CA ARG A 92 -10.57 -5.93 7.56
C ARG A 92 -11.80 -5.03 7.48
N GLY A 93 -12.60 -5.21 6.43
CA GLY A 93 -13.73 -4.35 6.12
C GLY A 93 -13.32 -2.98 5.57
N THR A 94 -14.33 -2.17 5.29
CA THR A 94 -14.19 -0.85 4.67
C THR A 94 -14.06 0.25 5.71
N SER A 95 -13.20 1.23 5.44
CA SER A 95 -13.04 2.47 6.20
C SER A 95 -13.48 3.67 5.38
N ASN A 96 -13.94 4.73 6.03
CA ASN A 96 -14.33 5.98 5.37
C ASN A 96 -13.18 6.65 4.60
N ASN A 97 -11.93 6.33 4.95
CA ASN A 97 -10.75 6.88 4.30
C ASN A 97 -10.25 6.02 3.13
N ASP A 98 -10.85 4.85 2.88
CA ASP A 98 -10.46 4.01 1.77
C ASP A 98 -10.76 4.70 0.42
N ILE A 99 -9.99 4.33 -0.59
CA ILE A 99 -10.19 4.77 -1.97
C ILE A 99 -10.57 3.56 -2.84
N PRO A 100 -11.17 3.77 -4.02
CA PRO A 100 -11.38 2.68 -4.97
C PRO A 100 -10.03 2.09 -5.41
N VAL A 101 -9.84 0.79 -5.17
CA VAL A 101 -8.64 0.06 -5.60
C VAL A 101 -9.03 -1.24 -6.29
N LEU A 102 -8.50 -1.45 -7.50
CA LEU A 102 -8.58 -2.74 -8.19
C LEU A 102 -7.45 -3.64 -7.71
N ILE A 103 -7.78 -4.80 -7.15
CA ILE A 103 -6.80 -5.86 -6.89
C ILE A 103 -6.76 -6.77 -8.13
N LEU A 104 -5.63 -6.78 -8.82
CA LEU A 104 -5.43 -7.53 -10.05
C LEU A 104 -4.49 -8.72 -9.80
N GLY A 105 -5.07 -9.90 -9.68
CA GLY A 105 -4.32 -11.17 -9.65
C GLY A 105 -3.82 -11.55 -11.04
N ILE A 106 -2.53 -11.85 -11.18
CA ILE A 106 -1.94 -12.32 -12.44
C ILE A 106 -1.49 -13.77 -12.34
N THR A 107 -1.59 -14.48 -13.46
CA THR A 107 -1.05 -15.82 -13.68
C THR A 107 -0.26 -15.88 -15.00
N ALA A 108 0.44 -16.99 -15.26
CA ALA A 108 1.24 -17.21 -16.47
C ALA A 108 0.43 -17.85 -17.60
#